data_AF-A0A392MPW0-F1
#
_entry.id   AF-A0A392MPW0-F1
#
_cell.length_a   1.000
_cell.length_b   1.000
_cell.length_c   1.000
_cell.angle_alpha   90.00
_cell.angle_beta   90.00
_cell.angle_gamma   90.00
#
_symmetry.space_group_name_H-M   'P 1'
#
loop_
_entity.id
_entity.type
_entity.pdbx_description
1 polymer ?
#
loop_
_entity_poly.entity_id
_entity_poly.type
_entity_poly.pdbx_seq_one_letter_code
_entity_poly.pdbx_strand_id
1 'polypeptide(L)'
;MEYFNKSKAIKLRSHLGKYLVADEENTNLRQSRNGTTKKSLWLIEIDKTKPNLVRLRSHHGRYLTATDTPFLLGMTGNKVVQADYDAGLSWKYEWEPIKEGISVKLKSWCGKFLRGNGGTPPWRNSVTHDDDPSSATYNWILWGVEFVELSLHNENNNNELLNQSSFASNSSFDSCEDVHDSQSVSTSMKKKTWSLSKTRQNSKLQCKIYS
;
A
#
# COMPACT_ATOMS: atom_id res chain seq x y z
N MET A 1 -21.54 8.09 -5.73
CA MET A 1 -20.35 7.35 -6.23
C MET A 1 -19.45 8.14 -7.18
N GLU A 2 -19.61 9.45 -7.26
CA GLU A 2 -18.77 10.32 -8.11
C GLU A 2 -17.32 10.46 -7.65
N TYR A 3 -16.97 9.93 -6.48
CA TYR A 3 -15.66 10.16 -5.87
C TYR A 3 -14.51 9.56 -6.70
N PHE A 4 -14.72 8.40 -7.32
CA PHE A 4 -13.72 7.72 -8.15
C PHE A 4 -13.83 8.03 -9.64
N ASN A 5 -14.79 8.84 -10.06
CA ASN A 5 -14.90 9.29 -11.46
C ASN A 5 -13.88 10.38 -11.81
N LYS A 6 -13.16 10.90 -10.81
CA LYS A 6 -12.22 12.02 -10.97
C LYS A 6 -10.87 11.61 -11.53
N SER A 7 -10.50 10.32 -11.46
CA SER A 7 -9.23 9.83 -11.98
C SER A 7 -9.31 8.35 -12.36
N LYS A 8 -8.43 7.94 -13.28
CA LYS A 8 -8.20 6.54 -13.65
C LYS A 8 -7.35 5.77 -12.63
N ALA A 9 -6.61 6.48 -11.76
CA ALA A 9 -5.70 5.86 -10.79
C ALA A 9 -5.65 6.58 -9.45
N ILE A 10 -5.38 5.83 -8.39
CA ILE A 10 -5.28 6.32 -7.01
C ILE A 10 -4.11 5.68 -6.27
N LYS A 11 -3.71 6.33 -5.18
CA LYS A 11 -2.99 5.72 -4.07
C LYS A 11 -3.88 5.77 -2.83
N LEU A 12 -3.82 4.69 -2.04
CA LEU A 12 -4.57 4.57 -0.80
C LEU A 12 -3.61 4.69 0.38
N ARG A 13 -3.83 5.69 1.25
CA ARG A 13 -2.98 6.00 2.41
C ARG A 13 -3.70 5.67 3.71
N SER A 14 -3.13 4.81 4.54
CA SER A 14 -3.67 4.43 5.84
C SER A 14 -3.45 5.52 6.90
N HIS A 15 -4.14 5.38 8.04
CA HIS A 15 -3.94 6.22 9.23
C HIS A 15 -2.49 6.27 9.75
N LEU A 16 -1.64 5.31 9.39
CA LEU A 16 -0.21 5.30 9.75
C LEU A 16 0.65 6.12 8.79
N GLY A 17 0.04 6.82 7.84
CA GLY A 17 0.72 7.55 6.77
C GLY A 17 1.45 6.64 5.78
N LYS A 18 1.02 5.37 5.65
CA LYS A 18 1.61 4.38 4.74
C LYS A 18 0.65 4.08 3.61
N TYR A 19 1.18 3.66 2.47
CA TYR A 19 0.42 3.35 1.27
C TYR A 19 0.13 1.86 1.17
N LEU A 20 -1.04 1.51 0.62
CA LEU A 20 -1.34 0.16 0.14
C LEU A 20 -0.44 -0.17 -1.04
N VAL A 21 0.39 -1.21 -0.88
CA VAL A 21 1.40 -1.61 -1.86
C VAL A 21 1.20 -3.06 -2.26
N ALA A 22 1.16 -3.28 -3.59
CA ALA A 22 1.25 -4.57 -4.25
C ALA A 22 2.72 -5.03 -4.30
N ASP A 23 3.10 -6.03 -3.51
CA ASP A 23 4.47 -6.57 -3.55
C ASP A 23 4.67 -7.54 -4.72
N GLU A 24 5.88 -7.57 -5.27
CA GLU A 24 6.24 -8.28 -6.52
C GLU A 24 6.28 -9.80 -6.34
N GLU A 25 6.84 -10.26 -5.23
CA GLU A 25 7.31 -11.64 -5.11
C GLU A 25 6.21 -12.65 -4.69
N ASN A 26 5.03 -12.20 -4.23
CA ASN A 26 4.33 -13.07 -3.27
C ASN A 26 2.81 -12.92 -3.09
N THR A 27 2.02 -12.46 -4.08
CA THR A 27 0.55 -12.18 -3.94
C THR A 27 0.15 -11.28 -2.76
N ASN A 28 1.12 -10.86 -1.96
CA ASN A 28 0.96 -10.30 -0.65
C ASN A 28 0.79 -8.80 -0.78
N LEU A 29 -0.11 -8.30 0.04
CA LEU A 29 -0.38 -6.88 0.18
C LEU A 29 0.19 -6.40 1.50
N ARG A 30 0.83 -5.24 1.45
CA ARG A 30 1.37 -4.62 2.64
C ARG A 30 1.21 -3.13 2.61
N GLN A 31 1.43 -2.53 3.77
CA GLN A 31 1.61 -1.11 3.92
C GLN A 31 3.09 -0.74 3.83
N SER A 32 3.41 0.31 3.07
CA SER A 32 4.77 0.85 2.98
C SER A 32 4.78 2.37 3.09
N ARG A 33 5.83 2.94 3.69
CA ARG A 33 6.06 4.40 3.62
C ARG A 33 6.47 4.85 2.22
N ASN A 34 7.01 3.93 1.41
CA ASN A 34 7.40 4.23 0.05
C ASN A 34 6.15 4.26 -0.86
N GLY A 35 5.57 5.45 -1.01
CA GLY A 35 4.42 5.71 -1.88
C GLY A 35 4.78 6.14 -3.29
N THR A 36 6.07 6.31 -3.64
CA THR A 36 6.50 6.82 -4.95
C THR A 36 6.66 5.72 -5.99
N THR A 37 6.71 4.46 -5.58
CA THR A 37 6.79 3.32 -6.50
C THR A 37 5.46 3.04 -7.18
N LYS A 38 5.49 2.56 -8.44
CA LYS A 38 4.32 2.05 -9.18
C LYS A 38 3.52 0.99 -8.40
N LYS A 39 4.17 0.29 -7.47
CA LYS A 39 3.56 -0.67 -6.55
C LYS A 39 2.46 -0.09 -5.66
N SER A 40 2.42 1.24 -5.43
CA SER A 40 1.37 1.92 -4.66
C SER A 40 0.21 2.43 -5.52
N LEU A 41 0.33 2.36 -6.85
CA LEU A 41 -0.69 2.81 -7.79
C LEU A 41 -1.72 1.71 -8.01
N TRP A 42 -2.99 2.10 -7.93
CA TRP A 42 -4.15 1.25 -8.16
C TRP A 42 -5.01 1.89 -9.25
N LEU A 43 -5.12 1.21 -10.38
CA LEU A 43 -6.06 1.57 -11.44
C LEU A 43 -7.48 1.28 -11.00
N ILE A 44 -8.39 2.18 -11.33
CA ILE A 44 -9.80 2.06 -11.02
C ILE A 44 -10.53 1.54 -12.24
N GLU A 45 -11.16 0.39 -12.10
CA GLU A 45 -12.07 -0.17 -13.09
C GLU A 45 -13.50 -0.14 -12.53
N ILE A 46 -14.41 0.53 -13.22
CA ILE A 46 -15.82 0.65 -12.84
C ILE A 46 -16.65 -0.14 -13.84
N ASP A 47 -17.52 -1.01 -13.33
CA ASP A 47 -18.48 -1.74 -14.16
C ASP A 47 -19.69 -0.84 -14.47
N LYS A 48 -20.09 -0.75 -15.75
CA LYS A 48 -21.25 0.04 -16.19
C LYS A 48 -22.56 -0.45 -15.57
N THR A 49 -22.65 -1.74 -15.26
CA THR A 49 -23.83 -2.36 -14.66
C THR A 49 -23.91 -2.13 -13.15
N LYS A 50 -22.76 -1.95 -12.50
CA LYS A 50 -22.63 -1.71 -11.06
C LYS A 50 -21.73 -0.49 -10.81
N PRO A 51 -22.20 0.72 -11.11
CA PRO A 51 -21.41 1.95 -10.94
C PRO A 51 -21.05 2.24 -9.48
N ASN A 52 -21.66 1.53 -8.54
CA ASN A 52 -21.37 1.59 -7.11
C ASN A 52 -20.27 0.61 -6.66
N LEU A 53 -19.63 -0.10 -7.58
CA LEU A 53 -18.54 -1.00 -7.25
C LEU A 53 -17.33 -0.64 -8.10
N VAL A 54 -16.16 -0.72 -7.47
CA VAL A 54 -14.88 -0.51 -8.13
C VAL A 54 -14.04 -1.77 -8.01
N ARG A 55 -13.27 -2.05 -9.05
CA ARG A 55 -12.19 -3.02 -9.05
C ARG A 55 -10.88 -2.25 -9.04
N LEU A 56 -10.01 -2.56 -8.09
CA LEU A 56 -8.72 -1.92 -7.96
C LEU A 56 -7.64 -2.85 -8.51
N ARG A 57 -7.02 -2.44 -9.62
CA ARG A 57 -6.01 -3.22 -10.33
C ARG A 57 -4.62 -2.67 -10.05
N SER A 58 -3.73 -3.53 -9.57
CA SER A 58 -2.32 -3.21 -9.32
C SER A 58 -1.55 -3.09 -10.63
N HIS A 59 -0.34 -2.54 -10.58
CA HIS A 59 0.49 -2.44 -11.77
C HIS A 59 0.94 -3.79 -12.37
N HIS A 60 0.81 -4.88 -11.61
CA HIS A 60 1.02 -6.25 -12.11
C HIS A 60 -0.18 -6.78 -12.89
N GLY A 61 -1.24 -5.99 -13.04
CA GLY A 61 -2.47 -6.39 -13.68
C GLY A 61 -3.39 -7.26 -12.82
N ARG A 62 -3.05 -7.48 -11.54
CA ARG A 62 -3.83 -8.24 -10.56
C ARG A 62 -4.75 -7.35 -9.75
N TYR A 63 -5.78 -7.93 -9.17
CA TYR A 63 -6.84 -7.20 -8.49
C TYR A 63 -6.76 -7.34 -6.98
N LEU A 64 -7.16 -6.27 -6.28
CA LEU A 64 -7.34 -6.27 -4.84
C LEU A 64 -8.53 -7.16 -4.48
N THR A 65 -8.28 -8.27 -3.78
CA THR A 65 -9.30 -9.32 -3.57
C THR A 65 -9.46 -9.65 -2.09
N ALA A 66 -10.70 -9.57 -1.60
CA ALA A 66 -11.05 -10.04 -0.27
C ALA A 66 -11.26 -11.57 -0.27
N THR A 67 -10.74 -12.25 0.75
CA THR A 67 -10.88 -13.71 0.92
C THR A 67 -11.61 -14.07 2.21
N ASP A 68 -12.09 -15.29 2.34
CA ASP A 68 -12.63 -15.85 3.59
C ASP A 68 -11.53 -16.42 4.51
N THR A 69 -10.27 -16.41 4.08
CA THR A 69 -9.15 -17.01 4.80
C THR A 69 -8.69 -16.10 5.95
N PRO A 70 -8.64 -16.56 7.21
CA PRO A 70 -8.08 -15.78 8.32
C PRO A 70 -6.62 -15.36 8.08
N PHE A 71 -6.23 -14.15 8.51
CA PHE A 71 -4.84 -13.69 8.32
C PHE A 71 -3.86 -14.34 9.30
N LEU A 72 -4.11 -14.21 10.60
CA LEU A 72 -3.25 -14.74 11.67
C LEU A 72 -4.10 -15.37 12.75
N LEU A 73 -3.72 -16.57 13.19
CA LEU A 73 -4.43 -17.28 14.25
C LEU A 73 -4.48 -16.44 15.53
N GLY A 74 -5.67 -16.33 16.13
CA GLY A 74 -5.90 -15.53 17.34
C GLY A 74 -6.03 -14.02 17.11
N MET A 75 -5.98 -13.54 15.85
CA MET A 75 -6.26 -12.15 15.49
C MET A 75 -7.49 -12.03 14.56
N THR A 76 -8.10 -10.86 14.50
CA THR A 76 -9.36 -10.63 13.74
C THR A 76 -9.13 -10.28 12.28
N GLY A 77 -10.05 -10.66 11.40
CA GLY A 77 -9.99 -10.23 10.00
C GLY A 77 -9.24 -11.20 9.08
N ASN A 78 -9.67 -11.14 7.84
CA ASN A 78 -9.31 -12.09 6.80
C ASN A 78 -8.31 -11.47 5.82
N LYS A 79 -7.62 -12.34 5.07
CA LYS A 79 -6.60 -11.94 4.11
C LYS A 79 -7.24 -11.13 2.97
N VAL A 80 -6.51 -10.12 2.55
CA VAL A 80 -6.69 -9.45 1.27
C VAL A 80 -5.45 -9.77 0.45
N VAL A 81 -5.64 -10.17 -0.80
CA VAL A 81 -4.58 -10.66 -1.68
C VAL A 81 -4.65 -9.96 -3.04
N GLN A 82 -3.59 -10.15 -3.83
CA GLN A 82 -3.63 -9.91 -5.27
C GLN A 82 -4.03 -11.19 -5.99
N ALA A 83 -5.09 -11.16 -6.79
CA ALA A 83 -5.52 -12.30 -7.59
C ALA A 83 -5.74 -11.91 -9.06
N ASP A 84 -5.54 -12.87 -9.96
CA ASP A 84 -5.90 -12.73 -11.37
C ASP A 84 -7.43 -12.66 -11.49
N TYR A 85 -7.91 -11.87 -12.45
CA TYR A 85 -9.34 -11.64 -12.61
C TYR A 85 -10.04 -12.85 -13.21
N ASP A 86 -11.11 -13.28 -12.53
CA ASP A 86 -12.03 -14.30 -13.01
C ASP A 86 -13.42 -13.67 -13.16
N ALA A 87 -13.90 -13.60 -14.40
CA ALA A 87 -15.22 -13.05 -14.71
C ALA A 87 -16.36 -13.86 -14.07
N GLY A 88 -16.18 -15.17 -13.87
CA GLY A 88 -17.16 -16.02 -13.19
C GLY A 88 -17.30 -15.73 -11.68
N LEU A 89 -16.29 -15.08 -11.09
CA LEU A 89 -16.22 -14.70 -9.68
C LEU A 89 -15.98 -13.20 -9.51
N SER A 90 -16.47 -12.39 -10.44
CA SER A 90 -16.23 -10.93 -10.51
C SER A 90 -16.48 -10.20 -9.19
N TRP A 91 -17.47 -10.63 -8.41
CA TRP A 91 -17.83 -10.09 -7.10
C TRP A 91 -16.71 -10.16 -6.05
N LYS A 92 -15.75 -11.11 -6.15
CA LYS A 92 -14.63 -11.21 -5.21
C LYS A 92 -13.65 -10.04 -5.30
N TYR A 93 -13.63 -9.37 -6.44
CA TYR A 93 -12.71 -8.28 -6.78
C TYR A 93 -13.37 -6.90 -6.60
N GLU A 94 -14.68 -6.87 -6.37
CA GLU A 94 -15.49 -5.66 -6.26
C GLU A 94 -15.43 -5.09 -4.84
N TRP A 95 -15.22 -3.78 -4.75
CA TRP A 95 -15.27 -3.01 -3.52
C TRP A 95 -16.29 -1.88 -3.66
N GLU A 96 -17.12 -1.69 -2.64
CA GLU A 96 -18.02 -0.54 -2.51
C GLU A 96 -17.30 0.56 -1.73
N PRO A 97 -16.90 1.66 -2.38
CA PRO A 97 -16.37 2.82 -1.69
C PRO A 97 -17.45 3.64 -0.98
N ILE A 98 -17.25 3.87 0.32
CA ILE A 98 -18.12 4.69 1.16
C ILE A 98 -17.33 5.90 1.64
N LYS A 99 -17.75 7.10 1.22
CA LYS A 99 -17.07 8.35 1.56
C LYS A 99 -17.28 8.69 3.04
N GLU A 100 -16.20 9.08 3.71
CA GLU A 100 -16.20 9.49 5.10
C GLU A 100 -15.30 10.71 5.32
N GLY A 101 -15.91 11.89 5.34
CA GLY A 101 -15.18 13.15 5.36
C GLY A 101 -14.25 13.27 4.15
N ILE A 102 -12.94 13.27 4.42
CA ILE A 102 -11.86 13.30 3.41
C ILE A 102 -11.27 11.93 3.07
N SER A 103 -11.73 10.87 3.74
CA SER A 103 -11.27 9.49 3.59
C SER A 103 -12.37 8.63 2.96
N VAL A 104 -12.02 7.38 2.68
CA VAL A 104 -12.94 6.37 2.17
C VAL A 104 -12.83 5.08 2.98
N LYS A 105 -13.96 4.40 3.16
CA LYS A 105 -14.04 2.99 3.56
C LYS A 105 -14.26 2.16 2.31
N LEU A 106 -13.51 1.08 2.14
CA LEU A 106 -13.68 0.15 1.03
C LEU A 106 -14.33 -1.12 1.55
N LYS A 107 -15.61 -1.32 1.24
CA LYS A 107 -16.39 -2.46 1.70
C LYS A 107 -16.33 -3.60 0.68
N SER A 108 -16.01 -4.78 1.13
CA SER A 108 -15.96 -6.01 0.33
C SER A 108 -17.35 -6.61 0.15
N TRP A 109 -17.43 -7.63 -0.71
CA TRP A 109 -18.63 -8.42 -0.97
C TRP A 109 -19.28 -9.03 0.30
N CYS A 110 -18.51 -9.31 1.35
CA CYS A 110 -19.03 -9.88 2.60
C CYS A 110 -19.38 -8.81 3.66
N GLY A 111 -19.43 -7.53 3.27
CA GLY A 111 -19.79 -6.43 4.15
C GLY A 111 -18.68 -5.93 5.08
N LYS A 112 -17.48 -6.50 4.97
CA LYS A 112 -16.29 -6.13 5.76
C LYS A 112 -15.45 -5.08 5.06
N PHE A 113 -14.65 -4.33 5.81
CA PHE A 113 -13.90 -3.18 5.32
C PHE A 113 -12.41 -3.45 5.20
N LEU A 114 -11.79 -2.93 4.14
CA LEU A 114 -10.34 -2.93 3.96
C LEU A 114 -9.65 -2.23 5.14
N ARG A 115 -8.68 -2.89 5.75
CA ARG A 115 -8.02 -2.45 6.98
C ARG A 115 -6.50 -2.47 6.87
N GLY A 116 -5.87 -1.35 7.24
CA GLY A 116 -4.43 -1.23 7.36
C GLY A 116 -3.96 -1.49 8.80
N ASN A 117 -3.32 -2.64 9.04
CA ASN A 117 -2.88 -3.06 10.37
C ASN A 117 -1.62 -2.37 10.91
N GLY A 118 -1.69 -1.91 12.16
CA GLY A 118 -0.55 -1.49 12.98
C GLY A 118 0.04 -2.64 13.81
N GLY A 119 0.59 -2.35 14.99
CA GLY A 119 0.98 -3.39 15.96
C GLY A 119 2.35 -4.03 15.71
N THR A 120 2.56 -5.27 16.15
CA THR A 120 3.82 -6.05 16.05
C THR A 120 3.81 -6.99 14.84
N PRO A 121 4.98 -7.36 14.27
CA PRO A 121 5.02 -8.43 13.26
C PRO A 121 4.49 -9.75 13.83
N PRO A 122 3.84 -10.63 13.02
CA PRO A 122 3.64 -10.51 11.57
C PRO A 122 2.43 -9.63 11.16
N TRP A 123 1.67 -9.12 12.13
CA TRP A 123 0.50 -8.26 11.89
C TRP A 123 0.86 -6.89 11.33
N ARG A 124 1.96 -6.32 11.82
CA ARG A 124 2.46 -5.01 11.41
C ARG A 124 2.58 -4.92 9.90
N ASN A 125 2.02 -3.85 9.34
CA ASN A 125 2.02 -3.55 7.91
C ASN A 125 1.20 -4.54 7.05
N SER A 126 0.51 -5.51 7.64
CA SER A 126 -0.42 -6.34 6.88
C SER A 126 -1.64 -5.53 6.44
N VAL A 127 -2.34 -6.07 5.44
CA VAL A 127 -3.61 -5.56 4.95
C VAL A 127 -4.61 -6.70 5.04
N THR A 128 -5.75 -6.43 5.67
CA THR A 128 -6.82 -7.40 5.90
C THR A 128 -8.16 -6.75 5.57
N HIS A 129 -9.24 -7.51 5.65
CA HIS A 129 -10.57 -6.93 5.76
C HIS A 129 -11.26 -7.49 7.00
N ASP A 130 -11.98 -6.61 7.69
CA ASP A 130 -12.56 -6.90 9.00
C ASP A 130 -13.88 -6.16 9.18
N ASP A 131 -14.64 -6.54 10.20
CA ASP A 131 -15.90 -5.86 10.54
C ASP A 131 -15.65 -4.38 10.92
N ASP A 132 -16.70 -3.55 10.91
CA ASP A 132 -16.57 -2.15 11.34
C ASP A 132 -16.08 -2.13 12.80
N PRO A 133 -14.84 -1.68 13.05
CA PRO A 133 -14.25 -1.86 14.35
C PRO A 133 -14.87 -0.93 15.39
N SER A 134 -14.70 -1.28 16.66
CA SER A 134 -15.01 -0.35 17.75
C SER A 134 -14.27 0.99 17.57
N SER A 135 -14.79 2.05 18.17
CA SER A 135 -14.27 3.42 18.06
C SER A 135 -12.74 3.54 18.16
N ALA A 136 -12.08 2.72 19.00
CA ALA A 136 -10.63 2.74 19.20
C ALA A 136 -9.80 2.39 17.95
N THR A 137 -10.32 1.57 17.03
CA THR A 137 -9.61 1.18 15.80
C THR A 137 -10.34 1.58 14.52
N TYR A 138 -11.35 2.46 14.65
CA TYR A 138 -12.11 3.01 13.53
C TYR A 138 -11.24 3.57 12.40
N ASN A 139 -10.19 4.31 12.76
CA ASN A 139 -9.26 4.89 11.79
C ASN A 139 -8.49 3.84 10.95
N TRP A 140 -8.50 2.57 11.34
CA TRP A 140 -7.75 1.52 10.63
C TRP A 140 -8.40 1.12 9.31
N ILE A 141 -9.71 1.36 9.17
CA ILE A 141 -10.47 1.11 7.93
C ILE A 141 -10.64 2.37 7.07
N LEU A 142 -10.16 3.52 7.55
CA LEU A 142 -10.17 4.77 6.80
C LEU A 142 -8.91 4.88 5.95
N TRP A 143 -9.12 5.09 4.65
CA TRP A 143 -8.05 5.31 3.68
C TRP A 143 -8.17 6.71 3.10
N GLY A 144 -7.11 7.50 3.21
CA GLY A 144 -6.94 8.71 2.42
C GLY A 144 -6.73 8.34 0.95
N VAL A 145 -7.36 9.09 0.05
CA VAL A 145 -7.26 8.84 -1.40
C VAL A 145 -6.45 9.97 -2.04
N GLU A 146 -5.34 9.60 -2.66
CA GLU A 146 -4.54 10.50 -3.48
C GLU A 146 -4.80 10.14 -4.95
N PHE A 147 -5.46 11.03 -5.68
CA PHE A 147 -5.72 10.86 -7.11
C PHE A 147 -4.44 11.06 -7.92
N VAL A 148 -4.21 10.19 -8.89
CA VAL A 148 -3.04 10.27 -9.77
C VAL A 148 -3.52 10.43 -11.20
N GLU A 149 -3.18 11.56 -11.82
CA GLU A 149 -3.49 11.81 -13.22
C GLU A 149 -2.53 11.00 -14.10
N LEU A 150 -3.07 10.13 -14.95
CA LEU A 150 -2.30 9.39 -15.94
C LEU A 150 -2.35 10.18 -17.25
N SER A 151 -1.20 10.54 -17.80
CA SER A 151 -1.13 11.19 -19.11
C SER A 151 -1.69 10.26 -20.18
N LEU A 152 -2.80 10.67 -20.80
CA LEU A 152 -3.50 9.89 -21.81
C LEU A 152 -2.72 9.92 -23.13
N HIS A 153 -1.79 8.98 -23.30
CA HIS A 153 -1.37 8.55 -24.61
C HIS A 153 -1.70 7.06 -24.76
N ASN A 154 -2.79 6.80 -25.49
CA ASN A 154 -3.29 5.49 -25.92
C ASN A 154 -4.12 4.69 -24.88
N GLU A 155 -5.46 4.73 -25.04
CA GLU A 155 -6.48 4.03 -24.24
C GLU A 155 -6.38 2.49 -24.25
N ASN A 156 -5.49 1.89 -25.05
CA ASN A 156 -5.44 0.44 -25.23
C ASN A 156 -4.41 -0.29 -24.36
N ASN A 157 -3.50 0.40 -23.67
CA ASN A 157 -2.42 -0.24 -22.90
C ASN A 157 -2.26 0.38 -21.49
N ASN A 158 -3.23 0.18 -20.59
CA ASN A 158 -3.13 0.62 -19.19
C ASN A 158 -1.88 0.07 -18.46
N ASN A 159 -1.39 -1.10 -18.89
CA ASN A 159 -0.16 -1.73 -18.38
C ASN A 159 1.10 -0.90 -18.73
N GLU A 160 1.09 -0.22 -19.88
CA GLU A 160 2.20 0.58 -20.39
C GLU A 160 2.22 1.98 -19.72
N LEU A 161 1.04 2.55 -19.45
CA LEU A 161 0.89 3.83 -18.74
C LEU A 161 1.45 3.80 -17.30
N LEU A 162 1.22 2.70 -16.59
CA LEU A 162 1.85 2.48 -15.28
C LEU A 162 3.37 2.35 -15.38
N ASN A 163 3.90 1.87 -16.51
CA ASN A 163 5.33 1.79 -16.74
C ASN A 163 5.97 3.13 -17.13
N GLN A 164 5.19 4.09 -17.62
CA GLN A 164 5.67 5.43 -17.97
C GLN A 164 5.59 6.44 -16.80
N SER A 165 4.77 6.20 -15.78
CA SER A 165 4.58 7.12 -14.64
C SER A 165 5.74 7.18 -13.62
N SER A 166 6.89 6.58 -13.93
CA SER A 166 8.11 6.91 -13.21
C SER A 166 8.60 8.28 -13.67
N PHE A 167 8.68 9.23 -12.73
CA PHE A 167 9.33 10.55 -12.81
C PHE A 167 8.46 11.74 -13.26
N ALA A 168 7.93 12.45 -12.27
CA ALA A 168 7.93 13.92 -12.27
C ALA A 168 8.21 14.39 -10.82
N SER A 169 9.48 14.30 -10.42
CA SER A 169 9.97 15.19 -9.38
C SER A 169 10.15 16.54 -10.06
N ASN A 170 9.27 17.50 -9.80
CA ASN A 170 9.49 18.89 -10.21
C ASN A 170 10.78 19.37 -9.54
N SER A 171 11.89 19.34 -10.28
CA SER A 171 13.03 20.20 -10.03
C SER A 171 12.71 21.50 -10.76
N SER A 172 12.12 22.45 -10.02
CA SER A 172 12.06 23.83 -10.50
C SER A 172 13.47 24.39 -10.47
N PHE A 173 14.04 24.48 -11.66
CA PHE A 173 14.98 25.50 -12.11
C PHE A 173 14.81 26.82 -11.34
N ASP A 174 15.84 27.21 -10.60
CA ASP A 174 16.09 28.61 -10.30
C ASP A 174 17.56 28.86 -10.69
N SER A 175 17.74 29.63 -11.75
CA SER A 175 19.05 30.05 -12.24
C SER A 175 19.38 31.40 -11.65
N CYS A 176 20.52 31.50 -10.98
CA CYS A 176 21.19 32.78 -10.77
C CYS A 176 22.71 32.61 -10.94
N GLU A 177 23.29 33.65 -11.53
CA GLU A 177 24.50 33.67 -12.35
C GLU A 177 25.83 33.48 -11.59
N ASP A 178 26.81 32.98 -12.32
CA ASP A 178 28.22 32.85 -11.94
C ASP A 178 28.89 34.20 -11.63
N VAL A 179 29.59 34.29 -10.49
CA VAL A 179 30.72 35.20 -10.29
C VAL A 179 31.88 34.43 -9.69
N HIS A 180 33.00 34.43 -10.42
CA HIS A 180 34.30 33.91 -10.02
C HIS A 180 34.78 34.47 -8.68
N ASP A 181 35.26 33.61 -7.77
CA ASP A 181 36.60 33.77 -7.21
C ASP A 181 37.19 32.44 -6.74
N SER A 182 38.51 32.32 -6.89
CA SER A 182 39.32 31.14 -6.64
C SER A 182 39.62 30.99 -5.16
N GLN A 183 39.59 29.76 -4.62
CA GLN A 183 40.70 29.21 -3.82
C GLN A 183 40.45 27.76 -3.38
N SER A 184 41.52 26.97 -3.54
CA SER A 184 41.73 25.59 -3.13
C SER A 184 41.56 25.33 -1.64
N VAL A 185 40.92 24.23 -1.23
CA VAL A 185 41.36 23.36 -0.11
C VAL A 185 40.79 21.94 -0.29
N SER A 186 41.71 20.97 -0.30
CA SER A 186 41.48 19.52 -0.19
C SER A 186 40.90 19.09 1.17
N THR A 187 40.03 18.07 1.23
CA THR A 187 40.21 16.91 2.14
C THR A 187 39.16 15.79 2.03
N SER A 188 39.67 14.59 1.74
CA SER A 188 39.50 13.32 2.46
C SER A 188 38.11 12.74 2.77
N MET A 189 37.83 11.62 2.08
CA MET A 189 36.79 10.65 2.39
C MET A 189 37.01 9.98 3.76
N LYS A 190 35.98 9.89 4.60
CA LYS A 190 35.95 8.96 5.74
C LYS A 190 34.73 8.02 5.64
N LYS A 191 35.00 6.78 5.24
CA LYS A 191 34.10 5.63 5.41
C LYS A 191 34.01 5.29 6.90
N LYS A 192 32.81 5.26 7.48
CA LYS A 192 32.58 4.71 8.83
C LYS A 192 32.13 3.26 8.72
N THR A 193 33.01 2.36 9.13
CA THR A 193 32.73 0.93 9.37
C THR A 193 32.18 0.76 10.79
N TRP A 194 31.08 0.04 10.94
CA TRP A 194 30.59 -0.43 12.26
C TRP A 194 31.21 -1.80 12.57
N SER A 195 31.94 -1.91 13.67
CA SER A 195 32.40 -3.18 14.23
C SER A 195 31.40 -3.71 15.26
N LEU A 196 30.94 -4.95 15.10
CA LEU A 196 30.18 -5.68 16.10
C LEU A 196 31.08 -6.16 17.24
N SER A 197 30.78 -5.77 18.48
CA SER A 197 31.28 -6.43 19.69
C SER A 197 30.28 -7.49 20.15
N LYS A 198 30.68 -8.77 20.08
CA LYS A 198 29.97 -9.91 20.70
C LYS A 198 30.23 -9.90 22.21
N THR A 199 29.19 -9.70 23.01
CA THR A 199 29.22 -10.06 24.44
C THR A 199 28.44 -11.35 24.64
N ARG A 200 29.15 -12.37 25.10
CA ARG A 200 28.67 -13.72 25.40
C ARG A 200 28.27 -13.75 26.87
N GLN A 201 27.00 -13.99 27.17
CA GLN A 201 26.56 -14.38 28.51
C GLN A 201 25.82 -15.71 28.42
N ASN A 202 26.44 -16.73 29.01
CA ASN A 202 25.86 -18.03 29.28
C ASN A 202 24.93 -17.92 30.50
N SER A 203 23.69 -18.38 30.40
CA SER A 203 22.88 -18.74 31.56
C SER A 203 22.52 -20.22 31.51
N LYS A 204 22.88 -20.93 32.59
CA LYS A 204 22.59 -22.36 32.83
C LYS A 204 21.09 -22.53 33.08
N LEU A 205 20.47 -23.47 32.37
CA LEU A 205 19.15 -24.01 32.70
C LEU A 205 19.34 -25.20 33.65
N GLN A 206 18.68 -25.17 34.82
CA GLN A 206 18.43 -26.35 35.64
C GLN A 206 16.99 -26.80 35.42
N CYS A 207 16.82 -28.05 34.97
CA CYS A 207 15.54 -28.76 34.99
C CYS A 207 15.24 -29.24 36.42
N LYS A 208 14.03 -28.97 36.92
CA LYS A 208 13.43 -29.72 38.02
C LYS A 208 12.23 -30.48 37.47
N ILE A 209 12.33 -31.80 37.55
CA ILE A 209 11.25 -32.76 37.39
C ILE A 209 10.64 -32.93 38.79
N TYR A 210 9.32 -32.84 38.91
CA TYR A 210 8.59 -33.42 40.04
C TYR A 210 7.63 -34.46 39.48
N SER A 211 7.85 -35.68 39.96
CA SER A 211 7.00 -36.87 39.90
C SER A 211 5.71 -36.69 40.66
#